data_AF-A0AAU2E8T1-F1
#
_entry.id   AF-A0AAU2E8T1-F1
#
_cell.length_a   1.000
_cell.length_b   1.000
_cell.length_c   1.000
_cell.angle_alpha   90.00
_cell.angle_beta   90.00
_cell.angle_gamma   90.00
#
_symmetry.space_group_name_H-M   'P 1'
#
loop_
_entity.id
_entity.type
_entity.pdbx_description
1 polymer ?
#
loop_
_entity_poly.entity_id
_entity_poly.type
_entity_poly.pdbx_seq_one_letter_code
_entity_poly.pdbx_strand_id
1 'polypeptide(L)'
;MSETTLSVFKTYKLYVGGKFPRSESGRVYEVSDSKGQWLANAPLGTRKDTRDAVLAARAAVKGWAGTTAYNRGQVLYRIAEMLQGRREQFAAEVALAEGIGAKKAAALVDAAIDRWVWYAGWTDKVAQIAGSSNPVAGPFFNLSTPEPSGVIGVVAPQSGTGFSFLGLVSVIAPAIAAGNTVVVAAAADAPLPALSLGEVLATSDLPGGVVNLISGKTADIAPTLASHQDVNGLDLAGAIATEGPGAAVELEVLAADTLKRVIRPAVDQVALDWTNAPGTERLLSFLETKTVWHPMGI
;
A
#
# COMPACT_ATOMS: atom_id res chain seq x y z
N MET A 1 13.85 35.41 20.29
CA MET A 1 12.54 34.72 20.28
C MET A 1 12.54 33.80 21.50
N SER A 2 11.54 33.92 22.38
CA SER A 2 11.58 33.42 23.75
C SER A 2 11.66 31.90 23.88
N GLU A 3 12.62 31.42 24.68
CA GLU A 3 12.93 30.02 25.02
C GLU A 3 11.95 29.37 26.01
N THR A 4 10.64 29.49 25.82
CA THR A 4 9.65 28.79 26.69
C THR A 4 8.43 28.34 25.89
N THR A 5 8.65 27.54 24.86
CA THR A 5 7.57 26.70 24.30
C THR A 5 7.86 25.27 24.68
N LEU A 6 6.87 24.60 25.31
CA LEU A 6 6.97 23.19 25.64
C LEU A 6 6.92 22.37 24.34
N SER A 7 7.83 21.43 24.19
CA SER A 7 7.79 20.48 23.09
C SER A 7 6.63 19.51 23.28
N VAL A 8 5.69 19.49 22.33
CA VAL A 8 4.58 18.53 22.29
C VAL A 8 4.86 17.56 21.16
N PHE A 9 5.27 16.34 21.51
CA PHE A 9 5.58 15.31 20.53
C PHE A 9 4.33 14.61 20.01
N LYS A 10 4.30 14.34 18.71
CA LYS A 10 3.24 13.57 18.07
C LYS A 10 3.31 12.12 18.53
N THR A 11 2.18 11.59 19.02
CA THR A 11 2.04 10.15 19.28
C THR A 11 1.49 9.48 18.02
N TYR A 12 2.36 8.74 17.33
CA TYR A 12 1.95 7.97 16.17
C TYR A 12 1.11 6.75 16.59
N LYS A 13 0.19 6.37 15.71
CA LYS A 13 -0.75 5.26 15.89
C LYS A 13 -0.83 4.45 14.59
N LEU A 14 -1.32 3.22 14.67
CA LEU A 14 -1.63 2.42 13.49
C LEU A 14 -2.77 3.11 12.72
N TYR A 15 -2.94 2.79 11.44
CA TYR A 15 -4.13 3.20 10.68
C TYR A 15 -4.90 1.97 10.25
N VAL A 16 -6.05 1.70 10.89
CA VAL A 16 -6.83 0.47 10.65
C VAL A 16 -8.31 0.82 10.60
N GLY A 17 -9.00 0.38 9.55
CA GLY A 17 -10.45 0.59 9.42
C GLY A 17 -10.85 2.07 9.39
N GLY A 18 -9.99 2.96 8.88
CA GLY A 18 -10.23 4.41 8.88
C GLY A 18 -10.05 5.08 10.25
N LYS A 19 -9.45 4.38 11.23
CA LYS A 19 -9.23 4.87 12.59
C LYS A 19 -7.75 4.78 12.97
N PHE A 20 -7.42 5.43 14.08
CA PHE A 20 -6.06 5.46 14.63
C PHE A 20 -5.98 4.70 15.97
N PRO A 21 -6.02 3.36 15.98
CA PRO A 21 -5.86 2.57 17.20
C PRO A 21 -4.39 2.52 17.65
N ARG A 22 -4.17 2.31 18.95
CA ARG A 22 -2.88 1.83 19.46
C ARG A 22 -2.73 0.35 19.07
N SER A 23 -1.49 -0.15 19.03
CA SER A 23 -1.31 -1.62 19.01
C SER A 23 -2.00 -2.22 20.23
N GLU A 24 -2.63 -3.38 20.05
CA GLU A 24 -3.29 -4.07 21.15
C GLU A 24 -2.34 -4.43 22.31
N SER A 25 -1.05 -4.59 22.01
CA SER A 25 -0.02 -4.89 23.02
C SER A 25 0.38 -3.66 23.82
N GLY A 26 0.01 -2.46 23.37
CA GLY A 26 0.48 -1.19 23.90
C GLY A 26 1.98 -0.93 23.68
N ARG A 27 2.72 -1.87 23.06
CA ARG A 27 4.16 -1.73 22.82
C ARG A 27 4.44 -0.71 21.74
N VAL A 28 5.59 -0.06 21.89
CA VAL A 28 6.16 0.86 20.92
C VAL A 28 7.62 0.48 20.66
N TYR A 29 8.20 1.00 19.60
CA TYR A 29 9.62 0.93 19.33
C TYR A 29 10.16 2.30 18.92
N GLU A 30 11.43 2.53 19.21
CA GLU A 30 12.12 3.76 18.86
C GLU A 30 12.36 3.81 17.35
N VAL A 31 12.05 4.95 16.75
CA VAL A 31 12.37 5.28 15.37
C VAL A 31 13.44 6.35 15.40
N SER A 32 14.54 6.08 14.71
CA SER A 32 15.69 6.97 14.63
C SER A 32 15.91 7.47 13.21
N ASP A 33 16.60 8.59 13.07
CA ASP A 33 17.05 9.08 11.78
C ASP A 33 18.22 8.23 11.24
N SER A 34 18.69 8.54 10.03
CA SER A 34 19.84 7.88 9.41
C SER A 34 21.16 7.99 10.19
N LYS A 35 21.22 8.85 11.22
CA LYS A 35 22.38 9.04 12.11
C LYS A 35 22.17 8.39 13.48
N GLY A 36 21.04 7.71 13.70
CA GLY A 36 20.69 7.07 14.97
C GLY A 36 20.12 8.02 16.02
N GLN A 37 19.79 9.26 15.66
CA GLN A 37 19.13 10.19 16.58
C GLN A 37 17.64 9.85 16.70
N TRP A 38 17.14 9.80 17.92
CA TRP A 38 15.73 9.51 18.19
C TRP A 38 14.81 10.55 17.55
N LEU A 39 13.80 10.08 16.81
CA LEU A 39 12.78 10.91 16.17
C LEU A 39 11.43 10.82 16.89
N ALA A 40 10.94 9.59 17.09
CA ALA A 40 9.64 9.31 17.66
C ALA A 40 9.53 7.86 18.12
N ASN A 41 8.44 7.54 18.82
CA ASN A 41 8.04 6.16 19.11
C ASN A 41 6.87 5.75 18.21
N ALA A 42 7.05 4.66 17.46
CA ALA A 42 6.01 4.08 16.62
C ALA A 42 5.37 2.87 17.33
N PRO A 43 4.06 2.60 17.13
CA PRO A 43 3.44 1.39 17.66
C PRO A 43 4.09 0.14 17.09
N LEU A 44 4.37 -0.83 17.95
CA LEU A 44 4.92 -2.12 17.55
C LEU A 44 3.77 -3.09 17.27
N GLY A 45 3.29 -3.07 16.02
CA GLY A 45 2.20 -3.90 15.54
C GLY A 45 2.46 -5.39 15.74
N THR A 46 1.39 -6.12 15.98
CA THR A 46 1.41 -7.55 16.31
C THR A 46 0.68 -8.38 15.27
N ARG A 47 0.78 -9.71 15.41
CA ARG A 47 -0.06 -10.66 14.69
C ARG A 47 -1.56 -10.36 14.83
N LYS A 48 -2.02 -9.97 16.01
CA LYS A 48 -3.45 -9.67 16.21
C LYS A 48 -3.83 -8.33 15.58
N ASP A 49 -3.02 -7.29 15.71
CA ASP A 49 -3.26 -6.02 14.99
C ASP A 49 -3.36 -6.25 13.47
N THR A 50 -2.51 -7.14 12.93
CA THR A 50 -2.52 -7.53 11.51
C THR A 50 -3.81 -8.27 11.14
N ARG A 51 -4.28 -9.20 11.98
CA ARG A 51 -5.57 -9.88 11.77
C ARG A 51 -6.74 -8.90 11.80
N ASP A 52 -6.75 -7.99 12.77
CA ASP A 52 -7.80 -6.98 12.91
C ASP A 52 -7.83 -6.05 11.66
N ALA A 53 -6.65 -5.74 11.10
CA ALA A 53 -6.55 -5.02 9.84
C ALA A 53 -7.02 -5.82 8.62
N VAL A 54 -6.76 -7.12 8.55
CA VAL A 54 -7.30 -7.98 7.47
C VAL A 54 -8.82 -8.07 7.54
N LEU A 55 -9.41 -8.15 8.73
CA LEU A 55 -10.86 -8.11 8.91
C LEU A 55 -11.45 -6.79 8.42
N ALA A 56 -10.82 -5.67 8.76
CA ALA A 56 -11.24 -4.35 8.28
C ALA A 56 -11.13 -4.23 6.74
N ALA A 57 -10.04 -4.73 6.16
CA ALA A 57 -9.85 -4.78 4.71
C ALA A 57 -10.92 -5.62 4.02
N ARG A 58 -11.13 -6.86 4.49
CA ARG A 58 -12.14 -7.77 3.97
C ARG A 58 -13.55 -7.16 4.01
N ALA A 59 -13.91 -6.50 5.10
CA ALA A 59 -15.20 -5.82 5.22
C ALA A 59 -15.37 -4.69 4.18
N ALA A 60 -14.29 -4.00 3.82
CA ALA A 60 -14.30 -2.92 2.84
C ALA A 60 -14.32 -3.40 1.38
N VAL A 61 -13.87 -4.63 1.07
CA VAL A 61 -13.74 -5.15 -0.31
C VAL A 61 -15.02 -4.97 -1.12
N LYS A 62 -16.16 -5.46 -0.62
CA LYS A 62 -17.43 -5.40 -1.38
C LYS A 62 -17.83 -3.97 -1.73
N GLY A 63 -17.70 -3.06 -0.76
CA GLY A 63 -18.03 -1.65 -0.97
C GLY A 63 -17.09 -0.98 -1.96
N TRP A 64 -15.79 -1.17 -1.77
CA TRP A 64 -14.76 -0.53 -2.60
C TRP A 64 -14.71 -1.08 -4.03
N ALA A 65 -14.74 -2.40 -4.21
CA ALA A 65 -14.80 -3.02 -5.53
C ALA A 65 -16.08 -2.66 -6.30
N GLY A 66 -17.19 -2.44 -5.58
CA GLY A 66 -18.48 -2.02 -6.15
C GLY A 66 -18.59 -0.52 -6.47
N THR A 67 -17.62 0.31 -6.05
CA THR A 67 -17.59 1.72 -6.47
C THR A 67 -17.34 1.84 -7.97
N THR A 68 -17.87 2.90 -8.60
CA THR A 68 -17.54 3.17 -10.00
C THR A 68 -16.06 3.51 -10.13
N ALA A 69 -15.47 3.15 -11.27
CA ALA A 69 -14.08 3.51 -11.59
C ALA A 69 -13.82 5.01 -11.43
N TYR A 70 -14.73 5.85 -11.95
CA TYR A 70 -14.67 7.30 -11.80
C TYR A 70 -14.59 7.75 -10.33
N ASN A 71 -15.45 7.21 -9.45
CA ASN A 71 -15.44 7.59 -8.04
C ASN A 71 -14.15 7.15 -7.33
N ARG A 72 -13.58 5.98 -7.69
CA ARG A 72 -12.25 5.61 -7.20
C ARG A 72 -11.21 6.63 -7.63
N GLY A 73 -11.23 7.05 -8.90
CA GLY A 73 -10.35 8.09 -9.43
C GLY A 73 -10.47 9.40 -8.64
N GLN A 74 -11.68 9.84 -8.32
CA GLN A 74 -11.91 11.05 -7.51
C GLN A 74 -11.31 10.93 -6.11
N VAL A 75 -11.48 9.80 -5.42
CA VAL A 75 -10.88 9.56 -4.10
C VAL A 75 -9.36 9.57 -4.18
N LEU A 76 -8.75 8.91 -5.18
CA LEU A 76 -7.29 8.91 -5.35
C LEU A 76 -6.75 10.32 -5.66
N TYR A 77 -7.47 11.10 -6.46
CA TYR A 77 -7.13 12.50 -6.70
C TYR A 77 -7.24 13.34 -5.42
N ARG A 78 -8.29 13.10 -4.62
CA ARG A 78 -8.47 13.75 -3.31
C ARG A 78 -7.34 13.41 -2.32
N ILE A 79 -6.79 12.21 -2.38
CA ILE A 79 -5.57 11.85 -1.62
C ILE A 79 -4.39 12.73 -2.04
N ALA A 80 -4.19 12.93 -3.35
CA ALA A 80 -3.14 13.81 -3.86
C ALA A 80 -3.32 15.26 -3.38
N GLU A 81 -4.55 15.80 -3.42
CA GLU A 81 -4.86 17.15 -2.93
C GLU A 81 -4.54 17.33 -1.44
N MET A 82 -4.98 16.38 -0.60
CA MET A 82 -4.73 16.42 0.83
C MET A 82 -3.25 16.24 1.17
N LEU A 83 -2.54 15.43 0.39
CA LEU A 83 -1.09 15.26 0.50
C LEU A 83 -0.34 16.53 0.09
N GLN A 84 -0.76 17.21 -0.97
CA GLN A 84 -0.19 18.48 -1.44
C GLN A 84 -0.23 19.55 -0.34
N GLY A 85 -1.33 19.65 0.40
CA GLY A 85 -1.45 20.57 1.53
C GLY A 85 -0.51 20.26 2.71
N ARG A 86 0.04 19.04 2.78
CA ARG A 86 0.95 18.58 3.83
C ARG A 86 2.35 18.27 3.32
N ARG A 87 2.66 18.69 2.09
CA ARG A 87 3.90 18.38 1.38
C ARG A 87 5.16 18.66 2.20
N GLU A 88 5.21 19.80 2.89
CA GLU A 88 6.37 20.19 3.71
C GLU A 88 6.63 19.22 4.87
N GLN A 89 5.57 18.76 5.53
CA GLN A 89 5.68 17.76 6.60
C GLN A 89 6.26 16.46 6.05
N PHE A 90 5.71 15.93 4.95
CA PHE A 90 6.20 14.69 4.35
C PHE A 90 7.64 14.84 3.84
N ALA A 91 8.01 16.01 3.30
CA ALA A 91 9.38 16.25 2.85
C ALA A 91 10.37 16.22 4.03
N ALA A 92 9.99 16.74 5.19
CA ALA A 92 10.80 16.64 6.41
C ALA A 92 10.90 15.18 6.91
N GLU A 93 9.78 14.46 6.96
CA GLU A 93 9.76 13.05 7.40
C GLU A 93 10.61 12.15 6.47
N VAL A 94 10.51 12.33 5.15
CA VAL A 94 11.31 11.59 4.14
C VAL A 94 12.79 11.96 4.22
N ALA A 95 13.13 13.24 4.44
CA ALA A 95 14.52 13.67 4.59
C ALA A 95 15.19 12.97 5.77
N LEU A 96 14.49 12.86 6.91
CA LEU A 96 14.98 12.20 8.11
C LEU A 96 15.05 10.68 7.94
N ALA A 97 14.00 10.08 7.36
CA ALA A 97 13.91 8.64 7.14
C ALA A 97 14.98 8.10 6.18
N GLU A 98 15.25 8.82 5.09
CA GLU A 98 16.23 8.37 4.08
C GLU A 98 17.62 8.99 4.27
N GLY A 99 17.78 9.93 5.20
CA GLY A 99 19.06 10.61 5.43
C GLY A 99 19.50 11.52 4.28
N ILE A 100 18.55 12.14 3.58
CA ILE A 100 18.80 12.93 2.38
C ILE A 100 18.49 14.41 2.59
N GLY A 101 19.08 15.28 1.75
CA GLY A 101 18.83 16.72 1.81
C GLY A 101 17.38 17.10 1.46
N ALA A 102 16.90 18.20 2.05
CA ALA A 102 15.52 18.68 1.91
C ALA A 102 15.04 18.80 0.46
N LYS A 103 15.90 19.27 -0.46
CA LYS A 103 15.55 19.37 -1.89
C LYS A 103 15.24 18.01 -2.52
N LYS A 104 16.02 16.97 -2.19
CA LYS A 104 15.82 15.61 -2.72
C LYS A 104 14.55 14.98 -2.13
N ALA A 105 14.35 15.13 -0.81
CA ALA A 105 13.13 14.66 -0.15
C ALA A 105 11.87 15.35 -0.70
N ALA A 106 11.93 16.66 -0.91
CA ALA A 106 10.85 17.44 -1.51
C ALA A 106 10.47 16.94 -2.92
N ALA A 107 11.46 16.55 -3.74
CA ALA A 107 11.23 15.98 -5.06
C ALA A 107 10.63 14.56 -5.00
N LEU A 108 11.01 13.75 -4.01
CA LEU A 108 10.40 12.43 -3.80
C LEU A 108 8.93 12.53 -3.39
N VAL A 109 8.58 13.53 -2.57
CA VAL A 109 7.20 13.79 -2.18
C VAL A 109 6.39 14.32 -3.37
N ASP A 110 6.95 15.20 -4.20
CA ASP A 110 6.29 15.62 -5.46
C ASP A 110 5.99 14.42 -6.35
N ALA A 111 6.99 13.56 -6.57
CA ALA A 111 6.82 12.35 -7.35
C ALA A 111 5.75 11.41 -6.76
N ALA A 112 5.56 11.40 -5.44
CA ALA A 112 4.53 10.59 -4.78
C ALA A 112 3.13 11.19 -4.95
N ILE A 113 3.00 12.52 -4.94
CA ILE A 113 1.76 13.22 -5.27
C ILE A 113 1.39 12.95 -6.73
N ASP A 114 2.34 13.10 -7.64
CA ASP A 114 2.15 12.79 -9.07
C ASP A 114 1.76 11.32 -9.27
N ARG A 115 2.32 10.40 -8.47
CA ARG A 115 1.98 8.96 -8.48
C ARG A 115 0.50 8.73 -8.17
N TRP A 116 -0.04 9.43 -7.17
CA TRP A 116 -1.48 9.36 -6.85
C TRP A 116 -2.34 9.86 -8.01
N VAL A 117 -1.99 11.01 -8.59
CA VAL A 117 -2.71 11.58 -9.75
C VAL A 117 -2.64 10.63 -10.95
N TRP A 118 -1.48 10.02 -11.20
CA TRP A 118 -1.28 9.07 -12.28
C TRP A 118 -2.20 7.86 -12.13
N TYR A 119 -2.23 7.22 -10.96
CA TYR A 119 -3.10 6.07 -10.71
C TYR A 119 -4.59 6.44 -10.65
N ALA A 120 -4.94 7.65 -10.20
CA ALA A 120 -6.30 8.16 -10.31
C ALA A 120 -6.79 8.14 -11.77
N GLY A 121 -5.93 8.57 -12.70
CA GLY A 121 -6.20 8.58 -14.14
C GLY A 121 -6.32 7.20 -14.79
N TRP A 122 -5.90 6.12 -14.11
CA TRP A 122 -5.98 4.75 -14.63
C TRP A 122 -7.26 4.01 -14.25
N THR A 123 -7.96 4.46 -13.21
CA THR A 123 -9.09 3.73 -12.60
C THR A 123 -10.16 3.29 -13.60
N ASP A 124 -10.45 4.10 -14.63
CA ASP A 124 -11.44 3.88 -15.69
C ASP A 124 -10.85 3.33 -17.01
N LYS A 125 -9.53 3.06 -17.04
CA LYS A 125 -8.81 2.57 -18.24
C LYS A 125 -8.29 1.14 -18.09
N VAL A 126 -8.35 0.54 -16.90
CA VAL A 126 -7.87 -0.82 -16.64
C VAL A 126 -8.48 -1.84 -17.61
N ALA A 127 -9.80 -1.79 -17.82
CA ALA A 127 -10.49 -2.71 -18.71
C ALA A 127 -10.06 -2.59 -20.19
N GLN A 128 -9.52 -1.43 -20.60
CA GLN A 128 -9.05 -1.24 -21.97
C GLN A 128 -7.73 -1.97 -22.24
N ILE A 129 -6.90 -2.19 -21.21
CA ILE A 129 -5.60 -2.83 -21.34
C ILE A 129 -5.58 -4.28 -20.84
N ALA A 130 -6.56 -4.69 -20.03
CA ALA A 130 -6.63 -6.02 -19.43
C ALA A 130 -7.98 -6.74 -19.64
N GLY A 131 -8.94 -6.11 -20.33
CA GLY A 131 -10.16 -6.75 -20.80
C GLY A 131 -10.06 -7.14 -22.28
N SER A 132 -10.95 -8.01 -22.73
CA SER A 132 -11.01 -8.42 -24.13
C SER A 132 -12.41 -8.86 -24.57
N SER A 133 -12.72 -8.61 -25.83
CA SER A 133 -13.77 -9.33 -26.55
C SER A 133 -13.13 -10.55 -27.21
N ASN A 134 -13.68 -11.73 -26.98
CA ASN A 134 -13.10 -13.01 -27.38
C ASN A 134 -13.94 -13.63 -28.51
N PRO A 135 -13.50 -13.61 -29.77
CA PRO A 135 -14.20 -14.30 -30.85
C PRO A 135 -14.27 -15.80 -30.58
N VAL A 136 -15.46 -16.38 -30.70
CA VAL A 136 -15.69 -17.81 -30.50
C VAL A 136 -16.52 -18.39 -31.63
N ALA A 137 -16.30 -19.67 -31.93
CA ALA A 137 -17.06 -20.42 -32.93
C ALA A 137 -18.42 -20.87 -32.35
N GLY A 138 -19.29 -19.92 -32.02
CA GLY A 138 -20.63 -20.16 -31.50
C GLY A 138 -21.43 -18.87 -31.34
N PRO A 139 -22.75 -18.94 -31.10
CA PRO A 139 -23.61 -17.78 -31.00
C PRO A 139 -23.49 -17.13 -29.61
N PHE A 140 -22.30 -16.63 -29.26
CA PHE A 140 -22.02 -16.01 -27.97
C PHE A 140 -21.20 -14.72 -28.11
N PHE A 141 -21.59 -13.67 -27.40
CA PHE A 141 -20.68 -12.61 -27.01
C PHE A 141 -19.86 -13.13 -25.83
N ASN A 142 -18.56 -13.30 -26.04
CA ASN A 142 -17.64 -13.73 -25.01
C ASN A 142 -16.74 -12.55 -24.62
N LEU A 143 -16.85 -12.11 -23.37
CA LEU A 143 -16.18 -10.92 -22.85
C LEU A 143 -15.39 -11.28 -21.60
N SER A 144 -14.10 -10.96 -21.59
CA SER A 144 -13.23 -11.04 -20.42
C SER A 144 -13.09 -9.66 -19.78
N THR A 145 -13.39 -9.57 -18.49
CA THR A 145 -13.28 -8.33 -17.71
C THR A 145 -12.36 -8.53 -16.51
N PRO A 146 -11.44 -7.58 -16.23
CA PRO A 146 -10.67 -7.62 -15.00
C PRO A 146 -11.54 -7.29 -13.78
N GLU A 147 -11.44 -8.10 -12.73
CA GLU A 147 -12.06 -7.88 -11.42
C GLU A 147 -10.96 -7.84 -10.33
N PRO A 148 -11.06 -7.00 -9.29
CA PRO A 148 -10.08 -6.99 -8.21
C PRO A 148 -10.03 -8.33 -7.46
N SER A 149 -8.83 -8.81 -7.15
CA SER A 149 -8.63 -10.06 -6.40
C SER A 149 -9.17 -9.99 -4.95
N GLY A 150 -9.20 -8.82 -4.32
CA GLY A 150 -9.78 -8.60 -2.99
C GLY A 150 -8.84 -7.92 -1.98
N VAL A 151 -8.41 -8.66 -0.95
CA VAL A 151 -7.48 -8.15 0.08
C VAL A 151 -6.04 -8.48 -0.31
N ILE A 152 -5.19 -7.47 -0.40
CA ILE A 152 -3.77 -7.63 -0.72
C ILE A 152 -2.92 -7.32 0.51
N GLY A 153 -2.11 -8.28 0.93
CA GLY A 153 -1.07 -8.06 1.93
C GLY A 153 0.15 -7.44 1.27
N VAL A 154 0.69 -6.37 1.82
CA VAL A 154 1.83 -5.64 1.22
C VAL A 154 2.95 -5.53 2.25
N VAL A 155 4.15 -5.97 1.88
CA VAL A 155 5.38 -5.60 2.59
C VAL A 155 5.94 -4.37 1.88
N ALA A 156 5.79 -3.20 2.49
CA ALA A 156 6.25 -1.95 1.90
C ALA A 156 7.78 -1.96 1.70
N PRO A 157 8.30 -1.27 0.67
CA PRO A 157 9.73 -1.19 0.41
C PRO A 157 10.52 -0.79 1.66
N GLN A 158 11.59 -1.52 1.95
CA GLN A 158 12.42 -1.31 3.16
C GLN A 158 13.74 -0.59 2.85
N SER A 159 14.11 -0.49 1.57
CA SER A 159 15.34 0.13 1.10
C SER A 159 15.21 0.57 -0.37
N GLY A 160 16.22 1.27 -0.90
CA GLY A 160 16.22 1.85 -2.25
C GLY A 160 15.99 3.35 -2.24
N THR A 161 15.91 3.99 -3.42
CA THR A 161 15.67 5.44 -3.50
C THR A 161 14.17 5.70 -3.41
N GLY A 162 13.73 6.53 -2.45
CA GLY A 162 12.31 6.87 -2.28
C GLY A 162 11.48 5.81 -1.55
N PHE A 163 12.12 4.80 -0.96
CA PHE A 163 11.45 3.65 -0.33
C PHE A 163 10.47 4.06 0.78
N SER A 164 10.82 5.09 1.55
CA SER A 164 10.08 5.47 2.76
C SER A 164 8.68 6.00 2.48
N PHE A 165 8.47 6.60 1.29
CA PHE A 165 7.19 7.22 0.94
C PHE A 165 6.79 7.03 -0.53
N LEU A 166 7.65 7.37 -1.50
CA LEU A 166 7.33 7.18 -2.91
C LEU A 166 7.10 5.69 -3.24
N GLY A 167 7.94 4.81 -2.71
CA GLY A 167 7.79 3.36 -2.84
C GLY A 167 6.52 2.84 -2.17
N LEU A 168 6.22 3.33 -0.95
CA LEU A 168 4.96 3.05 -0.25
C LEU A 168 3.73 3.41 -1.10
N VAL A 169 3.68 4.63 -1.64
CA VAL A 169 2.57 5.06 -2.52
C VAL A 169 2.51 4.20 -3.77
N SER A 170 3.67 3.82 -4.33
CA SER A 170 3.78 3.03 -5.55
C SER A 170 3.28 1.59 -5.43
N VAL A 171 3.14 1.05 -4.21
CA VAL A 171 2.54 -0.26 -3.97
C VAL A 171 1.08 -0.17 -3.53
N ILE A 172 0.67 0.93 -2.87
CA ILE A 172 -0.72 1.13 -2.42
C ILE A 172 -1.62 1.61 -3.56
N ALA A 173 -1.23 2.69 -4.23
CA ALA A 173 -2.04 3.37 -5.25
C ALA A 173 -2.52 2.43 -6.38
N PRO A 174 -1.67 1.58 -7.01
CA PRO A 174 -2.13 0.65 -8.03
C PRO A 174 -3.19 -0.32 -7.50
N ALA A 175 -2.96 -0.89 -6.33
CA ALA A 175 -3.84 -1.91 -5.77
C ALA A 175 -5.25 -1.34 -5.53
N ILE A 176 -5.34 -0.16 -4.92
CA ILE A 176 -6.65 0.44 -4.62
C ILE A 176 -7.30 1.09 -5.85
N ALA A 177 -6.53 1.54 -6.84
CA ALA A 177 -7.06 2.00 -8.13
C ALA A 177 -7.81 0.88 -8.87
N ALA A 178 -7.26 -0.34 -8.83
CA ALA A 178 -7.86 -1.55 -9.35
C ALA A 178 -9.13 -2.01 -8.59
N GLY A 179 -9.41 -1.44 -7.41
CA GLY A 179 -10.55 -1.81 -6.57
C GLY A 179 -10.22 -2.84 -5.49
N ASN A 180 -8.94 -3.16 -5.27
CA ASN A 180 -8.51 -3.98 -4.12
C ASN A 180 -8.48 -3.16 -2.83
N THR A 181 -8.42 -3.86 -1.70
CA THR A 181 -8.07 -3.28 -0.40
C THR A 181 -6.70 -3.77 0.02
N VAL A 182 -6.00 -3.02 0.87
CA VAL A 182 -4.62 -3.35 1.25
C VAL A 182 -4.41 -3.35 2.77
N VAL A 183 -3.58 -4.28 3.23
CA VAL A 183 -2.98 -4.27 4.57
C VAL A 183 -1.46 -4.22 4.41
N VAL A 184 -0.86 -3.15 4.90
CA VAL A 184 0.54 -2.81 4.62
C VAL A 184 1.38 -2.94 5.89
N ALA A 185 2.41 -3.78 5.85
CA ALA A 185 3.54 -3.72 6.77
C ALA A 185 4.45 -2.58 6.32
N ALA A 186 4.53 -1.50 7.11
CA ALA A 186 5.33 -0.33 6.80
C ALA A 186 6.84 -0.64 6.84
N ALA A 187 7.66 0.28 6.32
CA ALA A 187 9.11 0.22 6.50
C ALA A 187 9.44 0.23 8.00
N ALA A 188 10.09 -0.81 8.50
CA ALA A 188 10.29 -1.00 9.93
C ALA A 188 11.12 0.15 10.53
N ASP A 189 12.18 0.55 9.82
CA ASP A 189 13.10 1.61 10.25
C ASP A 189 12.64 3.02 9.82
N ALA A 190 11.67 3.12 8.93
CA ALA A 190 11.14 4.39 8.40
C ALA A 190 9.59 4.45 8.40
N PRO A 191 8.90 4.17 9.52
CA PRO A 191 7.44 4.03 9.52
C PRO A 191 6.69 5.36 9.49
N LEU A 192 7.34 6.49 9.85
CA LEU A 192 6.63 7.75 10.10
C LEU A 192 5.88 8.30 8.88
N PRO A 193 6.45 8.31 7.65
CA PRO A 193 5.70 8.70 6.46
C PRO A 193 4.45 7.84 6.23
N ALA A 194 4.52 6.54 6.50
CA ALA A 194 3.36 5.65 6.39
C ALA A 194 2.29 6.01 7.43
N LEU A 195 2.68 6.19 8.69
CA LEU A 195 1.72 6.50 9.76
C LEU A 195 1.09 7.90 9.55
N SER A 196 1.84 8.88 9.06
CA SER A 196 1.34 10.20 8.66
C SER A 196 0.42 10.13 7.42
N LEU A 197 0.68 9.21 6.48
CA LEU A 197 -0.22 8.98 5.34
C LEU A 197 -1.61 8.55 5.81
N GLY A 198 -1.74 7.79 6.91
CA GLY A 198 -3.03 7.44 7.50
C GLY A 198 -3.95 8.64 7.74
N GLU A 199 -3.39 9.77 8.18
CA GLU A 199 -4.14 11.01 8.39
C GLU A 199 -4.57 11.69 7.09
N VAL A 200 -3.75 11.62 6.04
CA VAL A 200 -4.15 12.05 4.70
C VAL A 200 -5.34 11.21 4.24
N LEU A 201 -5.20 9.88 4.28
CA LEU A 201 -6.24 8.92 3.86
C LEU A 201 -7.56 9.14 4.60
N ALA A 202 -7.52 9.38 5.92
CA ALA A 202 -8.70 9.64 6.74
C ALA A 202 -9.45 10.94 6.35
N THR A 203 -8.75 11.88 5.71
CA THR A 203 -9.31 13.18 5.28
C THR A 203 -9.58 13.27 3.77
N SER A 204 -9.48 12.14 3.06
CA SER A 204 -9.60 12.07 1.60
C SER A 204 -10.82 11.29 1.12
N ASP A 205 -11.84 11.14 1.96
CA ASP A 205 -13.08 10.39 1.67
C ASP A 205 -12.85 8.90 1.31
N LEU A 206 -11.66 8.37 1.65
CA LEU A 206 -11.36 6.96 1.48
C LEU A 206 -12.19 6.13 2.49
N PRO A 207 -12.99 5.15 2.04
CA PRO A 207 -13.72 4.30 2.96
C PRO A 207 -12.80 3.58 3.95
N GLY A 208 -13.21 3.52 5.22
CA GLY A 208 -12.44 2.84 6.26
C GLY A 208 -12.19 1.38 5.88
N GLY A 209 -10.92 0.96 5.98
CA GLY A 209 -10.49 -0.40 5.67
C GLY A 209 -9.93 -0.59 4.27
N VAL A 210 -10.10 0.36 3.33
CA VAL A 210 -9.50 0.23 1.99
C VAL A 210 -7.98 0.21 2.04
N VAL A 211 -7.39 1.04 2.91
CA VAL A 211 -5.96 1.01 3.24
C VAL A 211 -5.82 0.85 4.74
N ASN A 212 -4.96 -0.08 5.16
CA ASN A 212 -4.60 -0.30 6.57
C ASN A 212 -3.08 -0.34 6.69
N LEU A 213 -2.51 0.45 7.59
CA LEU A 213 -1.06 0.64 7.75
C LEU A 213 -0.63 0.18 9.14
N ILE A 214 0.26 -0.81 9.18
CA ILE A 214 0.81 -1.40 10.39
C ILE A 214 2.32 -1.13 10.44
N SER A 215 2.77 -0.43 11.48
CA SER A 215 4.20 -0.31 11.81
C SER A 215 4.64 -1.47 12.71
N GLY A 216 5.90 -1.87 12.61
CA GLY A 216 6.50 -2.94 13.41
C GLY A 216 7.54 -3.72 12.63
N LYS A 217 8.04 -4.80 13.21
CA LYS A 217 9.00 -5.68 12.53
C LYS A 217 8.29 -6.43 11.41
N THR A 218 8.88 -6.43 10.21
CA THR A 218 8.37 -7.20 9.06
C THR A 218 8.18 -8.67 9.42
N ALA A 219 9.10 -9.26 10.18
CA ALA A 219 9.02 -10.66 10.63
C ALA A 219 7.84 -10.95 11.59
N ASP A 220 7.26 -9.93 12.25
CA ASP A 220 6.12 -10.10 13.14
C ASP A 220 4.78 -9.95 12.38
N ILE A 221 4.77 -9.22 11.27
CA ILE A 221 3.57 -8.83 10.51
C ILE A 221 3.41 -9.71 9.26
N ALA A 222 4.45 -9.84 8.44
CA ALA A 222 4.39 -10.45 7.13
C ALA A 222 3.98 -11.93 7.14
N PRO A 223 4.43 -12.80 8.07
CA PRO A 223 3.95 -14.18 8.15
C PRO A 223 2.44 -14.29 8.36
N THR A 224 1.87 -13.34 9.10
CA THR A 224 0.43 -13.30 9.34
C THR A 224 -0.29 -12.97 8.04
N LEU A 225 0.16 -11.97 7.28
CA LEU A 225 -0.40 -11.66 5.96
C LEU A 225 -0.28 -12.85 5.00
N ALA A 226 0.88 -13.52 5.00
CA ALA A 226 1.15 -14.61 4.08
C ALA A 226 0.31 -15.86 4.34
N SER A 227 0.05 -16.20 5.60
CA SER A 227 -0.74 -17.39 5.98
C SER A 227 -2.25 -17.13 6.11
N HIS A 228 -2.72 -15.88 6.08
CA HIS A 228 -4.12 -15.57 6.34
C HIS A 228 -5.04 -15.98 5.18
N GLN A 229 -6.13 -16.70 5.47
CA GLN A 229 -7.07 -17.19 4.45
C GLN A 229 -7.90 -16.09 3.78
N ASP A 230 -8.17 -14.99 4.49
CA ASP A 230 -8.82 -13.82 3.90
C ASP A 230 -7.90 -12.91 3.07
N VAL A 231 -6.62 -13.24 2.88
CA VAL A 231 -5.72 -12.48 2.00
C VAL A 231 -5.64 -13.15 0.63
N ASN A 232 -5.99 -12.42 -0.44
CA ASN A 232 -6.09 -12.93 -1.80
C ASN A 232 -4.78 -12.81 -2.60
N GLY A 233 -3.89 -11.91 -2.21
CA GLY A 233 -2.58 -11.74 -2.85
C GLY A 233 -1.56 -11.09 -1.93
N LEU A 234 -0.28 -11.27 -2.26
CA LEU A 234 0.86 -10.69 -1.55
C LEU A 234 1.74 -9.90 -2.49
N ASP A 235 2.03 -8.66 -2.11
CA ASP A 235 3.08 -7.84 -2.70
C ASP A 235 4.28 -7.82 -1.74
N LEU A 236 5.35 -8.51 -2.11
CA LEU A 236 6.55 -8.65 -1.28
C LEU A 236 7.63 -7.61 -1.63
N ALA A 237 7.25 -6.45 -2.17
CA ALA A 237 8.19 -5.40 -2.62
C ALA A 237 9.33 -5.09 -1.64
N GLY A 238 9.08 -5.13 -0.33
CA GLY A 238 10.08 -4.90 0.71
C GLY A 238 10.53 -6.14 1.49
N ALA A 239 10.23 -7.36 1.06
CA ALA A 239 10.70 -8.58 1.72
C ALA A 239 12.18 -8.86 1.41
N ILE A 240 13.06 -7.95 1.83
CA ILE A 240 14.50 -7.95 1.51
C ILE A 240 15.34 -8.87 2.41
N ALA A 241 14.75 -9.44 3.47
CA ALA A 241 15.45 -10.37 4.35
C ALA A 241 15.85 -11.64 3.57
N THR A 242 17.11 -12.06 3.73
CA THR A 242 17.63 -13.27 3.09
C THR A 242 17.15 -14.53 3.80
N GLU A 243 16.90 -14.46 5.10
CA GLU A 243 16.49 -15.57 5.95
C GLU A 243 15.49 -15.13 7.02
N GLY A 244 14.86 -16.12 7.65
CA GLY A 244 13.91 -15.92 8.74
C GLY A 244 12.50 -15.52 8.27
N PRO A 245 11.57 -15.25 9.21
CA PRO A 245 10.14 -15.14 8.91
C PRO A 245 9.75 -14.00 7.97
N GLY A 246 10.61 -12.99 7.80
CA GLY A 246 10.38 -11.88 6.87
C GLY A 246 10.93 -12.11 5.46
N ALA A 247 11.60 -13.25 5.21
CA ALA A 247 12.22 -13.54 3.92
C ALA A 247 11.17 -13.92 2.88
N ALA A 248 11.36 -13.47 1.63
CA ALA A 248 10.39 -13.69 0.56
C ALA A 248 10.07 -15.18 0.33
N VAL A 249 11.08 -16.06 0.43
CA VAL A 249 10.90 -17.52 0.28
C VAL A 249 9.97 -18.09 1.36
N GLU A 250 10.19 -17.73 2.62
CA GLU A 250 9.35 -18.21 3.74
C GLU A 250 7.90 -17.71 3.60
N LEU A 251 7.74 -16.45 3.17
CA LEU A 251 6.42 -15.87 2.92
C LEU A 251 5.69 -16.56 1.76
N GLU A 252 6.41 -16.99 0.72
CA GLU A 252 5.84 -17.77 -0.38
C GLU A 252 5.41 -19.18 0.05
N VAL A 253 6.20 -19.84 0.89
CA VAL A 253 5.85 -21.14 1.47
C VAL A 253 4.54 -21.01 2.26
N LEU A 254 4.41 -19.98 3.10
CA LEU A 254 3.17 -19.71 3.84
C LEU A 254 2.00 -19.32 2.90
N ALA A 255 2.29 -18.63 1.80
CA ALA A 255 1.28 -18.23 0.83
C ALA A 255 0.66 -19.43 0.09
N ALA A 256 1.45 -20.48 -0.11
CA ALA A 256 1.07 -21.69 -0.84
C ALA A 256 -0.10 -22.45 -0.20
N ASP A 257 -0.29 -22.35 1.13
CA ASP A 257 -1.41 -22.99 1.85
C ASP A 257 -2.79 -22.57 1.34
N THR A 258 -2.89 -21.39 0.70
CA THR A 258 -4.15 -20.92 0.09
C THR A 258 -3.99 -20.59 -1.39
N LEU A 259 -2.85 -20.95 -2.00
CA LEU A 259 -2.52 -20.66 -3.39
C LEU A 259 -2.70 -19.18 -3.79
N LYS A 260 -2.51 -18.25 -2.84
CA LYS A 260 -2.66 -16.82 -3.12
C LYS A 260 -1.54 -16.34 -4.04
N ARG A 261 -1.84 -15.36 -4.90
CA ARG A 261 -0.87 -14.79 -5.83
C ARG A 261 0.22 -14.05 -5.08
N VAL A 262 1.48 -14.21 -5.49
CA VAL A 262 2.63 -13.53 -4.87
C VAL A 262 3.44 -12.77 -5.92
N ILE A 263 3.75 -11.50 -5.66
CA ILE A 263 4.76 -10.72 -6.38
C ILE A 263 6.03 -10.71 -5.53
N ARG A 264 7.15 -11.16 -6.12
CA ARG A 264 8.46 -11.16 -5.44
C ARG A 264 9.06 -9.75 -5.33
N PRO A 265 9.92 -9.49 -4.33
CA PRO A 265 10.73 -8.28 -4.32
C PRO A 265 11.62 -8.20 -5.56
N ALA A 266 11.84 -6.97 -6.02
CA ALA A 266 12.92 -6.70 -6.95
C ALA A 266 14.28 -6.91 -6.26
N VAL A 267 15.25 -7.46 -6.99
CA VAL A 267 16.58 -7.80 -6.44
C VAL A 267 17.71 -6.93 -6.98
N ASP A 268 17.49 -6.19 -8.07
CA ASP A 268 18.48 -5.29 -8.63
C ASP A 268 18.27 -3.82 -8.19
N GLN A 269 19.35 -3.04 -8.21
CA GLN A 269 19.34 -1.65 -7.74
C GLN A 269 18.48 -0.72 -8.60
N VAL A 270 18.30 -1.04 -9.90
CA VAL A 270 17.51 -0.22 -10.82
C VAL A 270 16.03 -0.32 -10.45
N ALA A 271 15.56 -1.52 -10.17
CA ALA A 271 14.20 -1.78 -9.76
C ALA A 271 13.88 -1.33 -8.32
N LEU A 272 14.91 -1.09 -7.49
CA LEU A 272 14.80 -0.44 -6.17
C LEU A 272 14.85 1.10 -6.23
N ASP A 273 14.94 1.69 -7.43
CA ASP A 273 14.73 3.13 -7.62
C ASP A 273 13.26 3.43 -7.91
N TRP A 274 12.55 3.93 -6.91
CA TRP A 274 11.13 4.24 -7.02
C TRP A 274 10.85 5.53 -7.80
N THR A 275 11.89 6.29 -8.18
CA THR A 275 11.75 7.47 -9.04
C THR A 275 11.48 7.14 -10.50
N ASN A 276 11.70 5.88 -10.89
CA ASN A 276 11.31 5.37 -12.20
C ASN A 276 9.83 5.62 -12.48
N ALA A 277 9.51 5.88 -13.75
CA ALA A 277 8.15 6.14 -14.19
C ALA A 277 7.23 4.97 -13.80
N PRO A 278 6.04 5.24 -13.24
CA PRO A 278 5.10 4.19 -12.89
C PRO A 278 4.61 3.47 -14.16
N GLY A 279 4.55 2.14 -14.09
CA GLY A 279 3.96 1.28 -15.11
C GLY A 279 2.61 0.70 -14.67
N THR A 280 1.96 -0.05 -15.55
CA THR A 280 0.67 -0.71 -15.27
C THR A 280 0.84 -2.11 -14.67
N GLU A 281 2.05 -2.63 -14.56
CA GLU A 281 2.30 -4.01 -14.10
C GLU A 281 1.68 -4.29 -12.73
N ARG A 282 1.99 -3.47 -11.70
CA ARG A 282 1.41 -3.64 -10.36
C ARG A 282 -0.10 -3.41 -10.31
N LEU A 283 -0.62 -2.52 -11.16
CA LEU A 283 -2.06 -2.29 -11.32
C LEU A 283 -2.78 -3.55 -11.81
N LEU A 284 -2.14 -4.31 -12.70
CA LEU A 284 -2.69 -5.53 -13.29
C LEU A 284 -2.42 -6.80 -12.47
N SER A 285 -1.40 -6.77 -11.62
CA SER A 285 -0.92 -7.97 -10.93
C SER A 285 -1.91 -8.57 -9.95
N PHE A 286 -2.87 -7.79 -9.42
CA PHE A 286 -3.90 -8.26 -8.49
C PHE A 286 -5.32 -8.10 -9.05
N LEU A 287 -5.47 -8.52 -10.30
CA LEU A 287 -6.75 -8.64 -10.99
C LEU A 287 -7.00 -10.11 -11.34
N GLU A 288 -8.24 -10.54 -11.26
CA GLU A 288 -8.73 -11.79 -11.84
C GLU A 288 -9.41 -11.50 -13.17
N THR A 289 -9.33 -12.44 -14.11
CA THR A 289 -10.09 -12.34 -15.36
C THR A 289 -11.38 -13.14 -15.22
N LYS A 290 -12.52 -12.46 -15.30
CA LYS A 290 -13.81 -13.10 -15.40
C LYS A 290 -14.32 -13.06 -16.83
N THR A 291 -14.67 -14.22 -17.36
CA THR A 291 -15.18 -14.35 -18.71
C THR A 291 -16.68 -14.66 -18.69
N VAL A 292 -17.47 -13.79 -19.30
CA VAL A 292 -18.93 -13.95 -19.42
C VAL A 292 -19.27 -14.31 -20.86
N TRP A 293 -20.09 -15.36 -21.01
CA TRP A 293 -20.63 -15.82 -22.29
C TRP A 293 -22.11 -15.46 -22.35
N HIS A 294 -22.47 -14.50 -23.18
CA HIS A 294 -23.86 -14.09 -23.39
C HIS A 294 -24.37 -14.65 -24.72
N PRO A 295 -25.46 -15.43 -24.73
CA PRO A 295 -26.05 -15.91 -25.99
C PRO A 295 -26.39 -14.76 -26.93
N MET A 296 -26.14 -14.95 -28.22
CA MET A 296 -26.58 -14.07 -29.28
C MET A 296 -27.69 -14.75 -30.06
N GLY A 297 -28.80 -14.04 -30.30
CA GLY A 297 -29.78 -14.47 -31.29
C GLY A 297 -29.13 -14.52 -32.67
N ILE A 298 -29.32 -15.63 -33.38
CA ILE A 298 -28.96 -15.77 -34.80
C ILE A 298 -30.07 -15.15 -35.64
#